data_AF-M1X2D0-F1
#
_entry.id   AF-M1X2D0-F1
#
_cell.length_a   1.000
_cell.length_b   1.000
_cell.length_c   1.000
_cell.angle_alpha   90.00
_cell.angle_beta   90.00
_cell.angle_gamma   90.00
#
_symmetry.space_group_name_H-M   'P 1'
#
loop_
_entity.id
_entity.type
_entity.pdbx_description
1 polymer ?
#
loop_
_entity_poly.entity_id
_entity_poly.type
_entity_poly.pdbx_seq_one_letter_code
_entity_poly.pdbx_strand_id
1 'polypeptide(L)' 'MRQLIIKNQIEPEALWFVEDRLETLLMVEKQPDLNLVHLYLADWGYNTPEEQEEAYKHSRIQLISLSKFSQYFSS' A
#
# COMPACT_ATOMS: atom_id res chain seq x y z
N MET A 1 8.99 5.82 5.01
CA MET A 1 7.65 6.44 5.02
C MET A 1 7.59 7.76 5.79
N ARG A 2 7.69 7.77 7.14
CA ARG A 2 7.65 9.00 7.96
C ARG A 2 8.55 10.14 7.47
N GLN A 3 9.81 9.81 7.15
CA GLN A 3 10.76 10.78 6.64
C GLN A 3 10.35 11.36 5.27
N LEU A 4 9.64 10.59 4.43
CA LEU A 4 9.13 11.08 3.16
C LEU A 4 7.96 12.05 3.35
N ILE A 5 7.05 11.73 4.27
CA ILE A 5 5.92 12.60 4.67
C ILE A 5 6.47 13.95 5.16
N ILE A 6 7.39 13.92 6.12
CA ILE A 6 7.98 15.13 6.71
C ILE A 6 8.80 15.92 5.68
N LYS A 7 9.70 15.26 4.94
CA LYS A 7 10.63 15.93 4.03
C LYS A 7 9.90 16.61 2.86
N ASN A 8 8.83 16.00 2.36
CA ASN A 8 8.10 16.51 1.21
C ASN A 8 6.82 17.26 1.58
N GLN A 9 6.56 17.45 2.90
CA GLN A 9 5.34 18.09 3.39
C GLN A 9 4.08 17.48 2.76
N ILE A 10 4.05 16.15 2.68
CA ILE A 10 2.94 15.39 2.12
C ILE A 10 1.96 15.10 3.25
N GLU A 11 0.68 15.41 3.06
CA GLU A 11 -0.37 14.94 3.96
C GLU A 11 -0.43 13.41 3.92
N PRO A 12 -0.49 12.68 5.06
CA PRO A 12 -0.50 11.23 5.07
C PRO A 12 -1.55 10.59 4.14
N GLU A 13 -2.73 11.20 4.00
CA GLU A 13 -3.82 10.78 3.11
C GLU A 13 -3.47 10.91 1.62
N ALA A 14 -2.53 11.78 1.28
CA ALA A 14 -2.03 11.92 -0.08
C ALA A 14 -0.95 10.89 -0.43
N LEU A 15 -0.50 10.07 0.54
CA LEU A 15 0.52 9.07 0.31
C LEU A 15 -0.09 7.69 0.01
N TRP A 16 0.28 7.15 -1.15
CA TRP A 16 0.04 5.76 -1.52
C TRP A 16 1.29 4.94 -1.26
N PHE A 17 1.17 3.95 -0.38
CA PHE A 17 2.21 2.97 -0.14
C PHE A 17 1.86 1.67 -0.85
N VAL A 18 2.54 1.40 -1.96
CA VAL A 18 2.37 0.20 -2.79
C VAL A 18 3.54 -0.75 -2.52
N GLU A 19 3.24 -1.99 -2.16
CA GLU A 19 4.22 -3.01 -1.77
C GLU A 19 3.79 -4.38 -2.31
N ASP A 20 4.72 -5.26 -2.64
CA ASP A 20 4.41 -6.60 -3.15
C ASP A 20 4.47 -7.70 -2.09
N ARG A 21 4.91 -7.36 -0.86
CA ARG A 21 4.94 -8.23 0.32
C ARG A 21 3.88 -7.85 1.35
N LEU A 22 2.91 -8.74 1.57
CA LEU A 22 1.84 -8.53 2.55
C LEU A 22 2.37 -8.27 3.97
N GLU A 23 3.40 -9.00 4.41
CA GLU A 23 3.99 -8.86 5.75
C GLU A 23 4.39 -7.40 6.05
N THR A 24 4.95 -6.69 5.06
CA THR A 24 5.36 -5.30 5.23
C THR A 24 4.16 -4.37 5.38
N LEU A 25 3.07 -4.62 4.65
CA LEU A 25 1.82 -3.88 4.79
C LEU A 25 1.18 -4.11 6.16
N LEU A 26 1.16 -5.35 6.66
CA LEU A 26 0.66 -5.67 8.00
C LEU A 26 1.47 -5.00 9.11
N MET A 27 2.79 -4.86 8.93
CA MET A 27 3.63 -4.10 9.87
C MET A 27 3.32 -2.60 9.85
N VAL A 28 2.96 -2.03 8.70
CA VAL A 28 2.57 -0.62 8.56
C VAL A 28 1.16 -0.39 9.10
N GLU A 29 0.22 -1.30 8.86
CA GLU A 29 -1.17 -1.22 9.32
C GLU A 29 -1.24 -1.04 10.85
N LYS A 30 -0.34 -1.71 11.58
CA LYS A 30 -0.23 -1.65 13.05
C LYS A 30 0.33 -0.32 13.59
N GLN A 31 0.77 0.60 12.74
CA GLN A 31 1.38 1.88 13.15
C GLN A 31 0.32 3.00 13.17
N PRO A 32 -0.10 3.48 14.36
CA PRO A 32 -1.21 4.43 14.47
C PRO A 32 -0.93 5.79 13.80
N ASP A 33 0.32 6.22 13.74
CA ASP A 33 0.72 7.45 13.08
C ASP A 33 0.74 7.35 11.54
N LEU A 34 0.53 6.14 11.00
CA LEU A 34 0.39 5.88 9.57
C LEU A 34 -1.04 5.44 9.21
N ASN A 35 -2.02 5.70 10.07
CA ASN A 35 -3.40 5.21 9.88
C ASN A 35 -4.11 5.82 8.67
N LEU A 36 -3.62 6.98 8.23
CA LEU A 36 -4.16 7.77 7.13
C LEU A 36 -3.48 7.48 5.79
N VAL A 37 -2.35 6.76 5.80
CA VAL A 37 -1.68 6.32 4.57
C VAL A 37 -2.50 5.22 3.90
N HIS A 38 -2.67 5.35 2.58
CA HIS A 38 -3.31 4.31 1.77
C HIS A 38 -2.35 3.16 1.52
N LEU A 39 -2.76 1.95 1.87
CA LEU A 39 -1.95 0.73 1.76
C LEU A 39 -2.44 -0.11 0.60
N TYR A 40 -1.53 -0.41 -0.33
CA TYR A 40 -1.84 -1.20 -1.51
C TYR A 40 -0.93 -2.43 -1.61
N LEU A 41 -1.53 -3.61 -1.69
CA LEU A 41 -0.83 -4.82 -2.12
C LEU A 41 -0.85 -4.86 -3.64
N ALA A 42 0.32 -4.83 -4.26
CA ALA A 42 0.46 -5.11 -5.67
C ALA A 42 0.03 -6.56 -5.95
N ASP A 43 -0.92 -6.79 -6.85
CA ASP A 43 -1.32 -8.16 -7.26
C ASP A 43 -0.29 -8.84 -8.18
N TRP A 44 0.82 -8.16 -8.42
CA TRP A 44 1.99 -8.61 -9.16
C TRP A 44 3.21 -8.68 -8.22
N GLY A 45 4.24 -9.44 -8.62
CA GLY A 45 5.48 -9.57 -7.85
C GLY A 45 5.57 -10.88 -7.09
N TYR A 46 6.06 -10.82 -5.84
CA TYR A 46 6.40 -12.02 -5.06
C TYR A 46 5.28 -12.59 -4.18
N ASN A 47 4.14 -11.90 -4.03
CA ASN A 47 3.05 -12.43 -3.22
C ASN A 47 2.37 -13.65 -3.85
N THR A 48 1.77 -14.47 -3.00
CA THR A 48 1.00 -15.65 -3.42
C THR A 48 -0.51 -15.36 -3.47
N PRO A 49 -1.30 -16.17 -4.19
CA PRO A 49 -2.76 -16.06 -4.15
C PRO A 49 -3.34 -16.13 -2.73
N GLU A 50 -2.75 -16.94 -1.85
CA GLU A 50 -3.17 -17.02 -0.44
C GLU A 50 -2.92 -15.71 0.32
N GLU A 51 -1.81 -15.01 0.04
CA GLU A 51 -1.55 -13.70 0.61
C GLU A 51 -2.50 -12.64 0.04
N GLN A 52 -2.87 -12.73 -1.24
CA GLN A 52 -3.92 -11.88 -1.82
C GLN A 52 -5.28 -12.11 -1.14
N GLU A 53 -5.64 -13.37 -0.90
CA GLU A 53 -6.84 -13.74 -0.14
C GLU A 53 -6.81 -13.22 1.31
N GLU A 54 -5.67 -13.31 1.98
CA GLU A 54 -5.48 -12.77 3.32
C GLU A 54 -5.63 -11.25 3.35
N ALA A 55 -5.07 -10.54 2.37
CA ALA A 55 -5.18 -9.09 2.28
C ALA A 55 -6.63 -8.60 2.24
N TYR A 56 -7.56 -9.35 1.64
CA TYR A 56 -8.99 -8.99 1.65
C TYR A 56 -9.64 -9.02 3.04
N LYS A 57 -9.01 -9.67 4.03
CA LYS A 57 -9.47 -9.67 5.42
C LYS A 57 -9.09 -8.39 6.17
N HIS A 58 -8.19 -7.58 5.60
CA HIS A 58 -7.71 -6.33 6.17
C HIS A 58 -8.37 -5.13 5.48
N SER A 59 -9.26 -4.43 6.20
CA SER A 59 -10.03 -3.31 5.64
C SER A 59 -9.18 -2.12 5.18
N ARG A 60 -7.93 -2.00 5.67
CA ARG A 60 -7.00 -0.93 5.28
C ARG A 60 -6.12 -1.27 4.08
N ILE A 61 -6.04 -2.54 3.69
CA ILE A 61 -5.17 -2.99 2.60
C ILE A 61 -6.04 -3.24 1.36
N GLN A 62 -5.68 -2.59 0.26
CA GLN A 62 -6.38 -2.73 -1.02
C GLN A 62 -5.48 -3.41 -2.03
N LEU A 63 -6.01 -4.36 -2.81
CA LEU A 63 -5.26 -4.84 -3.97
C LEU A 63 -5.25 -3.78 -5.08
N ILE A 64 -4.13 -3.66 -5.76
CA ILE A 64 -3.99 -2.87 -6.97
C ILE A 64 -3.35 -3.74 -8.05
N SER A 65 -3.85 -3.65 -9.27
CA SER A 65 -3.29 -4.34 -10.43
C SER A 65 -2.27 -3.50 -11.18
N LEU A 66 -1.32 -4.14 -11.87
CA LEU A 66 -0.29 -3.42 -12.60
C LEU A 66 -0.91 -2.51 -13.67
N SER A 67 -1.99 -2.99 -14.30
CA SER A 67 -2.75 -2.22 -15.28
C SER A 67 -3.38 -0.96 -14.65
N LYS A 68 -4.03 -1.10 -13.49
CA LYS A 68 -4.63 0.04 -12.77
C LYS A 68 -3.56 1.01 -12.26
N PHE A 69 -2.44 0.52 -11.76
CA PHE A 69 -1.32 1.34 -11.32
C PHE A 69 -0.71 2.15 -12.48
N SER A 70 -0.55 1.52 -13.64
CA SER A 70 0.07 2.17 -14.81
C SER A 70 -0.79 3.30 -15.40
N GLN A 71 -2.11 3.27 -15.18
CA GLN A 71 -3.01 4.35 -15.63
C GLN A 71 -2.67 5.70 -15.02
N TYR A 72 -2.05 5.74 -13.83
CA TYR A 72 -1.65 6.99 -13.17
C TYR A 72 -0.41 7.64 -13.79
N PHE A 73 0.33 6.93 -14.63
CA PHE A 73 1.57 7.40 -15.27
C PHE A 73 1.47 7.49 -16.80
N SER A 74 0.32 7.11 -17.35
CA SER A 74 0.05 7.18 -18.79
C SER A 74 -0.38 8.61 -19.14
N SER A 75 0.58 9.50 -19.29
CA SER A 75 0.43 10.86 -19.84
C SER A 75 0.84 10.89 -21.32
#